data_AF-A0ABD6BPB3-F1
#
_entry.id   AF-A0ABD6BPB3-F1
#
_cell.length_a   1.000
_cell.length_b   1.000
_cell.length_c   1.000
_cell.angle_alpha   90.00
_cell.angle_beta   90.00
_cell.angle_gamma   90.00
#
_symmetry.space_group_name_H-M   'P 1'
#
loop_
_entity.id
_entity.type
_entity.pdbx_description
1 polymer ?
#
loop_
_entity_poly.entity_id
_entity_poly.type
_entity_poly.pdbx_seq_one_letter_code
_entity_poly.pdbx_strand_id
1 'polypeptide(L)'
;MAEMADAFEQVIEFDMWERVLAILAGFFAPTVLQNLAGGVMPAAVDHREVYGLAVVAGGQMSPKYSTELSLGGGVYTADAAAERFGVKSTIVEAGA
;
A
#
# COMPACT_ATOMS: atom_id res chain seq x y z
N MET A 1 29.53 -8.17 -11.90
CA MET A 1 29.12 -9.53 -12.28
C MET A 1 28.66 -10.32 -11.06
N ALA A 2 29.47 -10.46 -10.01
CA ALA A 2 29.07 -11.12 -8.75
C ALA A 2 27.87 -10.42 -8.07
N GLU A 3 27.96 -9.10 -7.85
CA GLU A 3 26.86 -8.31 -7.24
C GLU A 3 25.55 -8.34 -8.06
N MET A 4 25.67 -8.51 -9.39
CA MET A 4 24.52 -8.64 -10.28
C MET A 4 23.92 -10.05 -10.21
N ALA A 5 24.75 -11.08 -10.00
CA ALA A 5 24.31 -12.45 -9.79
C ALA A 5 23.62 -12.60 -8.41
N ASP A 6 24.18 -11.99 -7.36
CA ASP A 6 23.60 -11.99 -6.01
C ASP A 6 22.22 -11.29 -6.01
N ALA A 7 22.08 -10.17 -6.72
CA ALA A 7 20.79 -9.50 -6.89
C ALA A 7 19.79 -10.36 -7.67
N PHE A 8 20.25 -11.10 -8.69
CA PHE A 8 19.39 -12.03 -9.42
C PHE A 8 18.94 -13.20 -8.55
N GLU A 9 19.82 -13.79 -7.74
CA GLU A 9 19.48 -14.85 -6.80
C GLU A 9 18.44 -14.40 -5.77
N GLN A 10 18.58 -13.17 -5.25
CA GLN A 10 17.61 -12.59 -4.34
C GLN A 10 16.23 -12.38 -4.98
N VAL A 11 16.15 -12.11 -6.29
CA VAL A 11 14.88 -11.96 -7.03
C VAL A 11 14.12 -13.28 -7.21
N ILE A 12 14.83 -14.41 -7.24
CA ILE A 12 14.22 -15.76 -7.36
C ILE A 12 13.94 -16.39 -5.99
N GLU A 13 14.32 -15.73 -4.90
CA GLU A 13 14.15 -16.24 -3.55
C GLU A 13 12.69 -16.14 -3.08
N PHE A 14 12.16 -17.23 -2.53
CA PHE A 14 10.76 -17.34 -2.12
C PHE A 14 10.39 -16.33 -1.02
N ASP A 15 11.33 -16.06 -0.10
CA ASP A 15 11.15 -15.13 1.02
C ASP A 15 10.94 -13.68 0.54
N MET A 16 11.57 -13.28 -0.58
CA MET A 16 11.32 -11.97 -1.17
C MET A 16 9.87 -11.86 -1.66
N TRP A 17 9.38 -12.89 -2.36
CA TRP A 17 8.01 -12.90 -2.88
C TRP A 17 6.96 -12.97 -1.78
N GLU A 18 7.24 -13.65 -0.66
CA GLU A 18 6.37 -13.63 0.52
C GLU A 18 6.19 -12.21 1.07
N ARG A 19 7.29 -11.43 1.16
CA ARG A 19 7.23 -10.02 1.57
C ARG A 19 6.48 -9.16 0.56
N VAL A 20 6.71 -9.36 -0.73
CA VAL A 20 5.98 -8.65 -1.80
C VAL A 20 4.48 -8.93 -1.69
N LEU A 21 4.09 -10.18 -1.48
CA LEU A 21 2.68 -10.56 -1.29
C LEU A 21 2.08 -9.91 -0.04
N ALA A 22 2.82 -9.83 1.06
CA ALA A 22 2.37 -9.12 2.25
C ALA A 22 2.18 -7.61 2.01
N ILE A 23 3.09 -6.96 1.27
CA ILE A 23 2.94 -5.56 0.86
C ILE A 23 1.71 -5.39 -0.02
N LEU A 24 1.52 -6.26 -1.02
CA LEU A 24 0.34 -6.23 -1.88
C LEU A 24 -0.95 -6.43 -1.08
N ALA A 25 -0.97 -7.37 -0.12
CA ALA A 25 -2.11 -7.56 0.77
C ALA A 25 -2.42 -6.28 1.56
N GLY A 26 -1.39 -5.60 2.09
CA GLY A 26 -1.53 -4.30 2.75
C GLY A 26 -2.04 -3.21 1.81
N PHE A 27 -1.65 -3.23 0.54
CA PHE A 27 -2.11 -2.27 -0.47
C PHE A 27 -3.56 -2.49 -0.90
N PHE A 28 -4.03 -3.74 -0.98
CA PHE A 28 -5.40 -4.06 -1.39
C PHE A 28 -6.40 -4.05 -0.23
N ALA A 29 -5.95 -4.29 1.00
CA ALA A 29 -6.82 -4.29 2.19
C ALA A 29 -7.67 -3.00 2.38
N PRO A 30 -7.17 -1.78 2.09
CA PRO A 30 -7.97 -0.56 2.18
C PRO A 30 -9.19 -0.58 1.25
N THR A 31 -9.06 -1.12 0.05
CA THR A 31 -10.17 -1.26 -0.91
C THR A 31 -11.23 -2.23 -0.39
N VAL A 32 -10.81 -3.32 0.24
CA VAL A 32 -11.74 -4.26 0.89
C VAL A 32 -12.44 -3.57 2.06
N LEU A 33 -11.69 -2.86 2.92
CA LEU A 33 -12.27 -2.10 4.03
C LEU A 33 -13.25 -1.03 3.57
N GLN A 34 -12.94 -0.31 2.49
CA GLN A 34 -13.82 0.69 1.92
C GLN A 34 -15.11 0.06 1.37
N ASN A 35 -15.05 -1.12 0.74
CA ASN A 35 -16.26 -1.79 0.27
C ASN A 35 -17.14 -2.31 1.42
N LEU A 36 -16.55 -2.64 2.57
CA LEU A 36 -17.27 -3.15 3.74
C LEU A 36 -17.83 -2.02 4.63
N ALA A 37 -17.11 -0.91 4.75
CA ALA A 37 -17.41 0.17 5.68
C ALA A 37 -17.72 1.52 5.00
N GLY A 38 -17.63 1.59 3.66
CA GLY A 38 -18.04 2.76 2.88
C GLY A 38 -19.53 3.05 3.06
N GLY A 39 -19.88 4.32 3.27
CA GLY A 39 -21.26 4.74 3.47
C GLY A 39 -21.86 4.49 4.86
N VAL A 40 -21.18 3.75 5.74
CA VAL A 40 -21.53 3.69 7.18
C VAL A 40 -20.72 4.68 8.02
N MET A 41 -19.57 5.13 7.50
CA MET A 41 -18.76 6.15 8.15
C MET A 41 -19.32 7.56 7.93
N PRO A 42 -19.11 8.50 8.87
CA PRO A 42 -19.44 9.91 8.64
C PRO A 42 -18.74 10.45 7.39
N ALA A 43 -19.45 11.25 6.59
CA ALA A 43 -18.91 11.79 5.33
C ALA A 43 -17.61 12.60 5.50
N ALA A 44 -17.36 13.16 6.69
CA ALA A 44 -16.13 13.88 7.01
C ALA A 44 -14.88 12.98 7.08
N VAL A 45 -15.05 11.67 7.24
CA VAL A 45 -13.95 10.69 7.37
C VAL A 45 -14.04 9.54 6.35
N ASP A 46 -15.11 9.49 5.55
CA ASP A 46 -15.27 8.51 4.47
C ASP A 46 -14.43 8.92 3.25
N HIS A 47 -13.13 8.86 3.43
CA HIS A 47 -12.11 9.20 2.44
C HIS A 47 -11.16 8.03 2.25
N ARG A 48 -10.69 7.82 1.01
CA ARG A 48 -9.87 6.65 0.64
C ARG A 48 -8.62 6.53 1.50
N GLU A 49 -7.93 7.64 1.72
CA GLU A 49 -6.71 7.70 2.53
C GLU A 49 -6.91 7.22 3.98
N VAL A 50 -8.11 7.38 4.55
CA VAL A 50 -8.45 6.96 5.92
C VAL A 50 -8.46 5.44 6.02
N TYR A 51 -8.98 4.74 5.01
CA TYR A 51 -8.94 3.28 4.95
C TYR A 51 -7.50 2.78 4.82
N GLY A 52 -6.65 3.48 4.07
CA GLY A 52 -5.21 3.20 4.02
C GLY A 52 -4.54 3.34 5.39
N LEU A 53 -4.82 4.42 6.12
CA LEU A 53 -4.31 4.63 7.47
C LEU A 53 -4.82 3.58 8.46
N ALA A 54 -6.06 3.12 8.31
CA ALA A 54 -6.61 2.03 9.11
C ALA A 54 -5.82 0.73 8.89
N VAL A 55 -5.40 0.43 7.65
CA VAL A 55 -4.51 -0.71 7.37
C VAL A 55 -3.11 -0.49 7.90
N VAL A 56 -2.57 0.73 7.85
CA VAL A 56 -1.27 1.03 8.48
C VAL A 56 -1.31 0.69 9.97
N ALA A 57 -2.36 1.15 10.67
CA ALA A 57 -2.55 0.88 12.09
C ALA A 57 -2.79 -0.61 12.37
N GLY A 58 -3.65 -1.27 11.58
CA GLY A 58 -3.93 -2.70 11.72
C GLY A 58 -2.72 -3.58 11.40
N GLY A 59 -1.89 -3.16 10.45
CA GLY A 59 -0.63 -3.80 10.07
C GLY A 59 0.32 -3.89 11.26
N GLN A 60 0.42 -2.84 12.08
CA GLN A 60 1.25 -2.83 13.30
C GLN A 60 0.83 -3.88 14.34
N MET A 61 -0.39 -4.43 14.23
CA MET A 61 -0.85 -5.51 15.10
C MET A 61 -0.47 -6.90 14.60
N SER A 62 0.11 -7.03 13.39
CA SER A 62 0.58 -8.29 12.81
C SER A 62 2.05 -8.54 13.17
N PRO A 63 2.37 -9.55 13.99
CA PRO A 63 3.75 -9.76 14.45
C PRO A 63 4.72 -10.15 13.33
N LYS A 64 4.22 -10.82 12.28
CA LYS A 64 5.06 -11.37 11.20
C LYS A 64 5.26 -10.41 10.04
N TYR A 65 4.27 -9.58 9.73
CA TYR A 65 4.25 -8.73 8.53
C TYR A 65 3.92 -7.28 8.84
N SER A 66 4.25 -6.81 10.05
CA SER A 66 3.93 -5.45 10.48
C SER A 66 4.43 -4.42 9.49
N THR A 67 5.71 -4.52 9.11
CA THR A 67 6.33 -3.56 8.20
C THR A 67 5.70 -3.62 6.82
N GLU A 68 5.55 -4.81 6.27
CA GLU A 68 5.06 -5.04 4.90
C GLU A 68 3.61 -4.56 4.74
N LEU A 69 2.73 -4.93 5.67
CA LEU A 69 1.33 -4.52 5.65
C LEU A 69 1.18 -3.01 5.83
N SER A 70 1.94 -2.43 6.76
CA SER A 70 1.95 -0.98 6.96
C SER A 70 2.53 -0.24 5.76
N LEU A 71 3.53 -0.80 5.06
CA LEU A 71 4.06 -0.21 3.84
C LEU A 71 3.01 -0.20 2.73
N GLY A 72 2.34 -1.34 2.53
CA GLY A 72 1.27 -1.47 1.54
C GLY A 72 0.12 -0.49 1.80
N GLY A 73 -0.35 -0.42 3.04
CA GLY A 73 -1.39 0.52 3.45
C GLY A 73 -0.96 1.98 3.31
N GLY A 74 0.30 2.29 3.65
CA GLY A 74 0.86 3.63 3.52
C GLY A 74 1.01 4.09 2.07
N VAL A 75 1.44 3.21 1.17
CA VAL A 75 1.50 3.48 -0.27
C VAL A 75 0.11 3.75 -0.82
N TYR A 76 -0.90 2.97 -0.42
CA TYR A 76 -2.29 3.24 -0.79
C TYR A 76 -2.75 4.62 -0.31
N THR A 77 -2.47 4.99 0.96
CA THR A 77 -2.80 6.31 1.51
C THR A 77 -2.15 7.43 0.70
N ALA A 78 -0.87 7.29 0.34
CA ALA A 78 -0.15 8.29 -0.44
C ALA A 78 -0.73 8.44 -1.86
N ASP A 79 -1.04 7.33 -2.54
CA ASP A 79 -1.67 7.34 -3.87
C ASP A 79 -3.06 7.99 -3.82
N ALA A 80 -3.89 7.61 -2.84
CA ALA A 80 -5.22 8.20 -2.64
C ALA A 80 -5.15 9.71 -2.36
N ALA A 81 -4.19 10.14 -1.54
CA ALA A 81 -3.97 11.56 -1.29
C ALA A 81 -3.50 12.29 -2.56
N ALA A 82 -2.57 11.72 -3.32
CA ALA A 82 -2.07 12.29 -4.55
C ALA A 82 -3.18 12.45 -5.61
N GLU A 83 -4.10 11.48 -5.70
CA GLU A 83 -5.31 11.58 -6.52
C GLU A 83 -6.24 12.69 -6.03
N ARG A 84 -6.50 12.76 -4.71
CA ARG A 84 -7.38 13.77 -4.12
C ARG A 84 -6.89 15.20 -4.35
N PHE A 85 -5.58 15.41 -4.30
CA PHE A 85 -4.97 16.73 -4.50
C PHE A 85 -4.58 17.02 -5.96
N GLY A 86 -4.89 16.13 -6.90
CA GLY A 86 -4.60 16.33 -8.33
C GLY A 86 -3.10 16.30 -8.68
N VAL A 87 -2.24 15.86 -7.75
CA VAL A 87 -0.80 15.76 -7.96
C VAL A 87 -0.47 14.66 -8.98
N LYS A 88 -1.26 13.57 -8.97
CA LYS A 88 -1.08 12.44 -9.89
C LYS A 88 -1.25 12.86 -11.35
N SER A 89 -2.25 13.67 -11.67
CA SER A 89 -2.43 14.22 -13.02
C SER A 89 -1.29 15.15 -13.43
N THR A 90 -0.80 15.99 -12.52
CA THR A 90 0.33 16.90 -12.82
C THR A 90 1.63 16.16 -13.12
N ILE A 91 1.93 15.07 -12.41
CA ILE A 91 3.14 14.27 -12.65
C ILE A 91 3.04 13.49 -13.96
N VAL A 92 1.87 12.91 -14.27
CA VAL A 92 1.66 12.15 -15.51
C VAL A 92 1.72 13.06 -16.73
N GLU A 93 1.18 14.28 -16.65
CA GLU A 93 1.24 15.26 -17.74
C GLU A 93 2.62 15.92 -17.88
N ALA A 94 3.39 16.10 -16.80
CA ALA A 94 4.74 16.67 -16.88
C ALA A 94 5.78 15.72 -17.51
N GLY A 95 5.45 14.42 -17.61
CA GLY A 95 6.29 13.41 -18.26
C GLY A 95 5.97 13.13 -19.74
N ALA A 96 4.94 13.79 -20.30
CA ALA A 96 4.53 13.68 -21.70
C ALA A 96 5.05 14.87 -22.54
#